data_AF-A0A3D1T5A6-F1
#
_entry.id   AF-A0A3D1T5A6-F1
#
_cell.length_a   1.000
_cell.length_b   1.000
_cell.length_c   1.000
_cell.angle_alpha   90.00
_cell.angle_beta   90.00
_cell.angle_gamma   90.00
#
_symmetry.space_group_name_H-M   'P 1'
#
loop_
_entity.id
_entity.type
_entity.pdbx_description
1 polymer ?
#
loop_
_entity_poly.entity_id
_entity_poly.type
_entity_poly.pdbx_seq_one_letter_code
_entity_poly.pdbx_strand_id
1 'polypeptide(L)'
;KKSKTAIISCINEMKKADSIHNKIEVSKTLWKLLFENAMSFIDKDKHGYDDLFAYFDEFVEFEELIFASDSFYRDHTIHSLWVYFLGEYLYRNKEFSFFIKNMMAEYKQFGRYIQQFIDANLLSKEGYMASIADSLEQLLQCQGAIRCIAALAHDLGYPLKKIQKINKSISKILPHFAISNFEEFKF
;
A
#
# COMPACT_ATOMS: atom_id res chain seq x y z
N LYS A 1 -1.22 15.04 16.03
CA LYS A 1 0.09 15.22 16.71
C LYS A 1 0.72 13.90 17.14
N LYS A 2 0.00 13.01 17.85
CA LYS A 2 0.52 11.69 18.29
C LYS A 2 0.99 10.77 17.15
N SER A 3 0.18 10.60 16.10
CA SER A 3 0.52 9.76 14.93
C SER A 3 1.78 10.22 14.18
N LYS A 4 1.92 11.53 13.90
CA LYS A 4 3.11 12.09 13.24
C LYS A 4 4.40 11.76 14.00
N THR A 5 4.39 11.86 15.33
CA THR A 5 5.55 11.52 16.16
C THR A 5 5.87 10.02 16.06
N ALA A 6 4.86 9.15 16.11
CA ALA A 6 5.04 7.71 15.96
C ALA A 6 5.64 7.34 14.59
N ILE A 7 5.10 7.90 13.50
CA ILE A 7 5.62 7.67 12.13
C ILE A 7 7.09 8.10 12.03
N ILE A 8 7.45 9.27 12.57
CA ILE A 8 8.84 9.74 12.57
C ILE A 8 9.73 8.81 13.39
N SER A 9 9.26 8.30 14.53
CA SER A 9 10.00 7.32 15.34
C SER A 9 10.31 6.07 14.52
N CYS A 10 9.29 5.45 13.91
CA CYS A 10 9.46 4.25 13.09
C CYS A 10 10.41 4.50 11.91
N ILE A 11 10.32 5.64 11.22
CA ILE A 11 11.27 5.97 10.14
C ILE A 11 12.71 6.05 10.67
N ASN A 12 12.92 6.65 11.84
CA ASN A 12 14.24 6.77 12.43
C ASN A 12 14.79 5.43 12.92
N GLU A 13 13.93 4.59 13.50
CA GLU A 13 14.26 3.22 13.91
C GLU A 13 14.61 2.36 12.68
N MET A 14 13.83 2.45 11.60
CA MET A 14 14.08 1.71 10.36
C MET A 14 15.43 2.06 9.73
N LYS A 15 15.87 3.33 9.87
CA LYS A 15 17.20 3.79 9.42
C LYS A 15 18.35 3.27 10.28
N LYS A 16 18.10 3.03 11.57
CA LYS A 16 19.09 2.54 12.54
C LYS A 16 19.10 1.02 12.69
N ALA A 17 18.12 0.32 12.13
CA ALA A 17 18.02 -1.13 12.23
C ALA A 17 19.21 -1.82 11.55
N ASP A 18 20.01 -2.52 12.36
CA ASP A 18 21.21 -3.24 11.92
C ASP A 18 20.89 -4.60 11.28
N SER A 19 19.80 -5.24 11.70
CA SER A 19 19.36 -6.53 11.16
C SER A 19 18.14 -6.36 10.23
N ILE A 20 18.00 -7.29 9.28
CA ILE A 20 16.85 -7.31 8.38
C ILE A 20 15.55 -7.57 9.13
N HIS A 21 15.56 -8.49 10.10
CA HIS A 21 14.39 -8.79 10.94
C HIS A 21 13.89 -7.56 11.70
N ASN A 22 14.79 -6.81 12.36
CA ASN A 22 14.40 -5.57 13.04
C ASN A 22 13.84 -4.54 12.06
N LYS A 23 14.39 -4.48 10.84
CA LYS A 23 13.87 -3.58 9.80
C LYS A 23 12.46 -4.00 9.38
N ILE A 24 12.19 -5.29 9.21
CA ILE A 24 10.86 -5.82 8.87
C ILE A 24 9.84 -5.50 9.96
N GLU A 25 10.16 -5.71 11.24
CA GLU A 25 9.25 -5.42 12.36
C GLU A 25 8.90 -3.93 12.47
N VAL A 26 9.89 -3.06 12.32
CA VAL A 26 9.66 -1.61 12.29
C VAL A 26 8.86 -1.21 11.04
N SER A 27 9.14 -1.83 9.89
CA SER A 27 8.39 -1.62 8.65
C SER A 27 6.93 -2.06 8.76
N LYS A 28 6.65 -3.20 9.39
CA LYS A 28 5.29 -3.69 9.68
C LYS A 28 4.51 -2.67 10.51
N THR A 29 5.13 -2.15 11.57
CA THR A 29 4.54 -1.11 12.43
C THR A 29 4.27 0.18 11.66
N LEU A 30 5.24 0.62 10.85
CA LEU A 30 5.13 1.82 10.03
C LEU A 30 4.04 1.69 8.96
N TRP A 31 3.92 0.51 8.34
CA TRP A 31 2.88 0.19 7.36
C TRP A 31 1.50 0.36 7.98
N LYS A 32 1.24 -0.26 9.15
CA LYS A 32 -0.05 -0.16 9.84
C LYS A 32 -0.40 1.28 10.20
N LEU A 33 0.57 2.03 10.74
CA LEU A 33 0.38 3.45 11.07
C LEU A 33 0.03 4.27 9.83
N LEU A 34 0.76 4.12 8.73
CA LEU A 34 0.50 4.86 7.51
C LEU A 34 -0.86 4.49 6.91
N PHE A 35 -1.17 3.19 6.86
CA PHE A 35 -2.44 2.68 6.34
C PHE A 35 -3.64 3.22 7.14
N GLU A 36 -3.59 3.09 8.47
CA GLU A 36 -4.64 3.58 9.36
C GLU A 36 -4.85 5.09 9.17
N ASN A 37 -3.77 5.88 9.13
CA ASN A 37 -3.87 7.33 8.99
C ASN A 37 -4.40 7.74 7.61
N ALA A 38 -3.98 7.06 6.54
CA ALA A 38 -4.49 7.31 5.20
C ALA A 38 -5.98 6.98 5.10
N MET A 39 -6.40 5.82 5.56
CA MET A 39 -7.80 5.43 5.54
C MET A 39 -8.66 6.27 6.48
N SER A 40 -8.16 6.68 7.67
CA SER A 40 -8.86 7.66 8.56
C SER A 40 -9.15 8.96 7.86
N PHE A 41 -8.25 9.36 6.96
CA PHE A 41 -8.37 10.60 6.23
C PHE A 41 -9.42 10.48 5.12
N ILE A 42 -9.53 9.31 4.48
CA ILE A 42 -10.52 9.02 3.44
C ILE A 42 -11.91 8.85 4.05
N ASP A 43 -12.02 8.04 5.10
CA ASP A 43 -13.28 7.71 5.75
C ASP A 43 -13.08 7.67 7.27
N LYS A 44 -13.88 8.44 8.00
CA LYS A 44 -13.81 8.50 9.47
C LYS A 44 -14.56 7.36 10.14
N ASP A 45 -15.54 6.76 9.47
CA ASP A 45 -16.44 5.73 10.00
C ASP A 45 -16.02 4.31 9.55
N LYS A 46 -14.73 4.16 9.24
CA LYS A 46 -14.09 2.91 8.83
C LYS A 46 -14.10 1.85 9.94
N HIS A 47 -14.21 0.59 9.53
CA HIS A 47 -14.22 -0.60 10.39
C HIS A 47 -13.37 -1.73 9.81
N GLY A 48 -13.13 -2.80 10.60
CA GLY A 48 -12.50 -4.04 10.12
C GLY A 48 -10.97 -4.05 10.11
N TYR A 49 -10.31 -3.15 10.84
CA TYR A 49 -8.85 -3.16 10.91
C TYR A 49 -8.25 -4.29 11.69
N ASP A 50 -8.94 -4.78 12.70
CA ASP A 50 -8.41 -5.85 13.51
C ASP A 50 -8.16 -7.08 12.63
N ASP A 51 -9.14 -7.46 11.81
CA ASP A 51 -9.00 -8.56 10.84
C ASP A 51 -7.97 -8.27 9.75
N LEU A 52 -7.95 -7.04 9.21
CA LEU A 52 -6.98 -6.67 8.17
C LEU A 52 -5.54 -6.68 8.71
N PHE A 53 -5.33 -6.19 9.92
CA PHE A 53 -4.01 -6.16 10.55
C PHE A 53 -3.58 -7.54 11.02
N ALA A 54 -4.51 -8.40 11.43
CA ALA A 54 -4.24 -9.81 11.68
C ALA A 54 -3.79 -10.52 10.40
N TYR A 55 -4.54 -10.37 9.30
CA TYR A 55 -4.12 -10.88 7.99
C TYR A 55 -2.74 -10.34 7.58
N PHE A 56 -2.50 -9.04 7.79
CA PHE A 56 -1.22 -8.45 7.44
C PHE A 56 -0.07 -8.99 8.30
N ASP A 57 -0.30 -9.29 9.58
CA ASP A 57 0.70 -9.94 10.43
C ASP A 57 1.03 -11.34 9.91
N GLU A 58 0.02 -12.16 9.60
CA GLU A 58 0.21 -13.49 8.99
C GLU A 58 0.94 -13.41 7.65
N PHE A 59 0.64 -12.39 6.83
CA PHE A 59 1.32 -12.12 5.58
C PHE A 59 2.81 -11.81 5.79
N VAL A 60 3.16 -10.97 6.77
CA VAL A 60 4.57 -10.63 7.04
C VAL A 60 5.34 -11.84 7.55
N GLU A 61 4.76 -12.63 8.45
CA GLU A 61 5.39 -13.88 8.93
C GLU A 61 5.65 -14.86 7.78
N PHE A 62 4.68 -15.00 6.88
CA PHE A 62 4.83 -15.83 5.69
C PHE A 62 5.91 -15.29 4.73
N GLU A 63 5.97 -13.97 4.54
CA GLU A 63 7.00 -13.29 3.76
C GLU A 63 8.42 -13.55 4.30
N GLU A 64 8.60 -13.47 5.62
CA GLU A 64 9.90 -13.73 6.25
C GLU A 64 10.40 -15.15 5.97
N LEU A 65 9.50 -16.14 5.95
CA LEU A 65 9.84 -17.53 5.61
C LEU A 65 10.33 -17.65 4.16
N ILE A 66 9.65 -16.98 3.22
CA ILE A 66 10.06 -16.99 1.80
C ILE A 66 11.39 -16.24 1.65
N PHE A 67 11.54 -15.09 2.29
CA PHE A 67 12.74 -14.27 2.24
C PHE A 67 13.97 -15.02 2.75
N ALA A 68 13.83 -15.77 3.86
CA ALA A 68 14.90 -16.62 4.36
C ALA A 68 15.27 -17.77 3.40
N SER A 69 14.33 -18.21 2.55
CA SER A 69 14.51 -19.33 1.64
C SER A 69 15.13 -18.99 0.28
N ASP A 70 15.09 -17.71 -0.14
CA ASP A 70 15.56 -17.27 -1.45
C ASP A 70 16.35 -15.96 -1.35
N SER A 71 17.66 -16.04 -1.55
CA SER A 71 18.60 -14.92 -1.41
C SER A 71 18.37 -13.77 -2.40
N PHE A 72 17.58 -13.98 -3.46
CA PHE A 72 17.19 -12.94 -4.43
C PHE A 72 15.77 -12.43 -4.20
N TYR A 73 15.09 -12.92 -3.15
CA TYR A 73 13.76 -12.47 -2.79
C TYR A 73 13.82 -11.08 -2.16
N ARG A 74 12.81 -10.27 -2.47
CA ARG A 74 12.66 -8.93 -1.90
C ARG A 74 11.46 -8.99 -0.97
N ASP A 75 11.65 -8.61 0.27
CA ASP A 75 10.58 -8.52 1.25
C ASP A 75 9.54 -7.49 0.77
N HIS A 76 8.29 -7.93 0.56
CA HIS A 76 7.24 -7.10 -0.01
C HIS A 76 6.70 -6.07 1.02
N THR A 77 6.91 -6.32 2.31
CA THR A 77 6.59 -5.39 3.40
C THR A 77 7.41 -4.11 3.29
N ILE A 78 8.73 -4.24 3.26
CA ILE A 78 9.69 -3.15 3.09
C ILE A 78 9.58 -2.54 1.68
N HIS A 79 9.40 -3.38 0.65
CA HIS A 79 9.31 -2.92 -0.73
C HIS A 79 8.15 -1.93 -0.93
N SER A 80 6.96 -2.25 -0.42
CA SER A 80 5.79 -1.37 -0.53
C SER A 80 6.02 0.02 0.07
N LEU A 81 6.75 0.08 1.20
CA LEU A 81 7.18 1.35 1.82
C LEU A 81 8.17 2.11 0.94
N TRP A 82 9.13 1.43 0.30
CA TRP A 82 10.06 2.09 -0.63
C TRP A 82 9.34 2.68 -1.84
N VAL A 83 8.38 1.94 -2.41
CA VAL A 83 7.53 2.44 -3.50
C VAL A 83 6.77 3.68 -3.06
N TYR A 84 6.18 3.66 -1.86
CA TYR A 84 5.49 4.82 -1.29
C TYR A 84 6.41 6.03 -1.12
N PHE A 85 7.58 5.86 -0.49
CA PHE A 85 8.51 6.97 -0.24
C PHE A 85 9.12 7.52 -1.54
N LEU A 86 9.44 6.66 -2.50
CA LEU A 86 9.88 7.09 -3.83
C LEU A 86 8.78 7.89 -4.52
N GLY A 87 7.53 7.40 -4.48
CA GLY A 87 6.38 8.11 -5.02
C GLY A 87 6.19 9.50 -4.41
N GLU A 88 6.28 9.61 -3.08
CA GLU A 88 6.20 10.91 -2.38
C GLU A 88 7.38 11.82 -2.72
N TYR A 89 8.59 11.27 -2.88
CA TYR A 89 9.74 12.03 -3.35
C TYR A 89 9.50 12.59 -4.76
N LEU A 90 9.09 11.76 -5.72
CA LEU A 90 8.83 12.18 -7.09
C LEU A 90 7.70 13.23 -7.15
N TYR A 91 6.65 13.06 -6.34
CA TYR A 91 5.53 13.99 -6.29
C TYR A 91 5.93 15.39 -5.76
N ARG A 92 6.82 15.43 -4.76
CA ARG A 92 7.21 16.68 -4.08
C ARG A 92 8.33 17.44 -4.80
N ASN A 93 9.19 16.74 -5.53
CA ASN A 93 10.32 17.35 -6.23
C ASN A 93 9.90 17.93 -7.58
N LYS A 94 10.14 19.23 -7.78
CA LYS A 94 9.67 19.97 -8.97
C LYS A 94 10.11 19.33 -10.27
N GLU A 95 11.35 18.85 -10.32
CA GLU A 95 11.98 18.18 -11.47
C GLU A 95 11.15 17.00 -12.01
N PHE A 96 10.57 16.18 -11.13
CA PHE A 96 9.82 14.99 -11.51
C PHE A 96 8.30 15.21 -11.46
N SER A 97 7.86 16.22 -10.72
CA SER A 97 6.44 16.43 -10.43
C SER A 97 5.61 16.85 -11.66
N PHE A 98 6.23 17.26 -12.77
CA PHE A 98 5.49 17.74 -13.95
C PHE A 98 4.52 16.68 -14.49
N PHE A 99 4.95 15.42 -14.58
CA PHE A 99 4.11 14.34 -15.11
C PHE A 99 2.87 14.13 -14.24
N ILE A 100 3.06 14.02 -12.92
CA ILE A 100 1.97 13.76 -11.98
C ILE A 100 1.05 14.99 -11.82
N LYS A 101 1.63 16.19 -11.82
CA LYS A 101 0.86 17.44 -11.71
C LYS A 101 0.06 17.74 -12.95
N ASN A 102 0.58 17.46 -14.15
CA ASN A 102 -0.14 17.70 -15.40
C ASN A 102 -1.38 16.81 -15.50
N MET A 103 -1.24 15.51 -15.25
CA MET A 103 -2.37 14.58 -15.23
C MET A 103 -3.45 15.02 -14.22
N MET A 104 -3.04 15.44 -13.02
CA MET A 104 -3.97 15.94 -11.98
C MET A 104 -4.59 17.31 -12.31
N ALA A 105 -3.88 18.16 -13.04
CA ALA A 105 -4.36 19.49 -13.42
C ALA A 105 -5.59 19.40 -14.31
N GLU A 106 -5.65 18.41 -15.21
CA GLU A 106 -6.79 18.16 -16.08
C GLU A 106 -8.05 17.83 -15.27
N TYR A 107 -7.97 16.87 -14.34
CA TYR A 107 -9.10 16.53 -13.44
C TYR A 107 -9.56 17.73 -12.61
N LYS A 108 -8.60 18.50 -12.06
CA LYS A 108 -8.90 19.72 -11.29
C LYS A 108 -9.54 20.81 -12.13
N GLN A 109 -9.13 20.96 -13.39
CA GLN A 109 -9.67 21.95 -14.29
C GLN A 109 -11.07 21.56 -14.76
N PHE A 110 -11.27 20.28 -15.09
CA PHE A 110 -12.57 19.72 -15.43
C PHE A 110 -13.59 19.87 -14.29
N GLY A 111 -13.24 19.48 -13.06
CA GLY A 111 -14.12 19.66 -11.90
C GLY A 111 -14.50 21.13 -11.67
N ARG A 112 -13.54 22.06 -11.82
CA ARG A 112 -13.80 23.50 -11.72
C ARG A 112 -14.75 24.00 -12.80
N TYR A 113 -14.63 23.52 -14.04
CA TYR A 113 -15.55 23.93 -15.11
C TYR A 113 -16.96 23.46 -14.81
N ILE A 114 -17.15 22.19 -14.41
CA ILE A 114 -18.48 21.69 -14.03
C ILE A 114 -19.06 22.56 -12.91
N GLN A 115 -18.27 22.87 -11.88
CA GLN A 115 -18.73 23.73 -10.78
C GLN A 115 -19.14 25.12 -11.27
N GLN A 116 -18.37 25.75 -12.16
CA GLN A 116 -18.72 27.05 -12.74
C GLN A 116 -20.03 27.01 -13.55
N PHE A 117 -20.27 25.93 -14.30
CA PHE A 117 -21.53 25.75 -15.01
C PHE A 117 -22.72 25.56 -14.06
N ILE A 118 -22.52 24.86 -12.94
CA ILE A 118 -23.52 24.72 -11.87
C ILE A 118 -23.80 26.08 -11.23
N ASP A 119 -22.76 26.84 -10.88
CA ASP A 119 -22.87 28.16 -10.25
C ASP A 119 -23.56 29.18 -11.16
N ALA A 120 -23.36 29.07 -12.47
CA ALA A 120 -24.01 29.87 -13.50
C ALA A 120 -25.46 29.42 -13.80
N ASN A 121 -26.00 28.42 -13.09
CA ASN A 121 -27.28 27.77 -13.35
C ASN A 121 -27.42 27.21 -14.78
N LEU A 122 -26.30 26.88 -15.44
CA LEU A 122 -26.27 26.21 -16.74
C LEU A 122 -26.33 24.68 -16.59
N LEU A 123 -25.98 24.16 -15.40
CA LEU A 123 -26.17 22.78 -14.98
C LEU A 123 -26.96 22.72 -13.67
N SER A 124 -27.64 21.60 -13.46
CA SER A 124 -28.39 21.34 -12.23
C SER A 124 -27.45 21.23 -11.02
N LYS A 125 -27.89 21.79 -9.89
CA LYS A 125 -27.24 21.65 -8.58
C LYS A 125 -27.42 20.25 -7.97
N GLU A 126 -28.42 19.52 -8.44
CA GLU A 126 -28.62 18.11 -8.12
C GLU A 126 -28.44 17.22 -9.34
N GLY A 127 -28.12 15.94 -9.12
CA GLY A 127 -28.01 14.93 -10.17
C GLY A 127 -26.57 14.63 -10.60
N TYR A 128 -26.44 13.92 -11.72
CA TYR A 128 -25.19 13.26 -12.11
C TYR A 128 -23.98 14.21 -12.21
N MET A 129 -24.14 15.37 -12.84
CA MET A 129 -23.02 16.31 -13.03
C MET A 129 -22.55 16.95 -11.71
N ALA A 130 -23.48 17.28 -10.81
CA ALA A 130 -23.13 17.74 -9.46
C ALA A 130 -22.39 16.65 -8.67
N SER A 131 -22.86 15.40 -8.74
CA SER A 131 -22.18 14.28 -8.08
C SER A 131 -20.76 14.02 -8.62
N ILE A 132 -20.52 14.28 -9.92
CA ILE A 132 -19.18 14.21 -10.52
C ILE A 132 -18.29 15.30 -9.95
N ALA A 133 -18.78 16.54 -9.86
CA ALA A 133 -18.01 17.65 -9.31
C ALA A 133 -17.58 17.36 -7.86
N ASP A 134 -18.52 16.92 -7.03
CA ASP A 134 -18.26 16.54 -5.63
C ASP A 134 -17.25 15.40 -5.54
N SER A 135 -17.40 14.35 -6.36
CA SER A 135 -16.50 13.20 -6.38
C SER A 135 -15.08 13.59 -6.80
N LEU A 136 -14.93 14.49 -7.78
CA LEU A 136 -13.63 14.99 -8.22
C LEU A 136 -12.97 15.86 -7.15
N GLU A 137 -13.74 16.68 -6.44
CA GLU A 137 -13.22 17.45 -5.32
C GLU A 137 -12.73 16.55 -4.19
N GLN A 138 -13.54 15.56 -3.79
CA GLN A 138 -13.16 14.57 -2.77
C GLN A 138 -11.90 13.79 -3.18
N LEU A 139 -11.82 13.36 -4.45
CA LEU A 139 -10.65 12.68 -5.00
C LEU A 139 -9.38 13.53 -4.87
N LEU A 140 -9.46 14.83 -5.19
CA LEU A 140 -8.33 15.75 -5.07
C LEU A 140 -7.90 15.95 -3.61
N GLN A 141 -8.86 16.04 -2.69
CA GLN A 141 -8.58 16.16 -1.26
C GLN A 141 -7.91 14.90 -0.70
N CYS A 142 -8.36 13.71 -1.13
CA CYS A 142 -7.89 12.41 -0.65
C CYS A 142 -6.68 11.84 -1.39
N GLN A 143 -6.21 12.51 -2.44
CA GLN A 143 -5.21 11.97 -3.37
C GLN A 143 -3.95 11.43 -2.67
N GLY A 144 -3.45 12.12 -1.65
CA GLY A 144 -2.28 11.69 -0.89
C GLY A 144 -2.50 10.40 -0.11
N ALA A 145 -3.67 10.26 0.53
CA ALA A 145 -4.06 9.06 1.25
C ALA A 145 -4.27 7.88 0.29
N ILE A 146 -4.93 8.11 -0.84
CA ILE A 146 -5.15 7.08 -1.87
C ILE A 146 -3.81 6.57 -2.42
N ARG A 147 -2.86 7.45 -2.74
CA ARG A 147 -1.51 7.04 -3.18
C ARG A 147 -0.79 6.21 -2.12
N CYS A 148 -0.94 6.57 -0.84
CA CYS A 148 -0.36 5.82 0.25
C CYS A 148 -0.93 4.39 0.28
N ILE A 149 -2.25 4.24 0.36
CA ILE A 149 -2.90 2.92 0.39
C ILE A 149 -2.56 2.09 -0.85
N ALA A 150 -2.62 2.71 -2.04
CA ALA A 150 -2.29 2.02 -3.29
C ALA A 150 -0.86 1.48 -3.26
N ALA A 151 0.12 2.28 -2.84
CA ALA A 151 1.50 1.82 -2.73
C ALA A 151 1.69 0.76 -1.64
N LEU A 152 1.03 0.89 -0.50
CA LEU A 152 1.11 -0.06 0.61
C LEU A 152 0.48 -1.42 0.29
N ALA A 153 -0.57 -1.45 -0.54
CA ALA A 153 -1.35 -2.65 -0.81
C ALA A 153 -1.04 -3.35 -2.15
N HIS A 154 -0.30 -2.71 -3.07
CA HIS A 154 -0.16 -3.20 -4.45
C HIS A 154 0.40 -4.62 -4.61
N ASP A 155 1.21 -5.07 -3.64
CA ASP A 155 1.88 -6.36 -3.66
C ASP A 155 1.33 -7.36 -2.62
N LEU A 156 0.26 -6.99 -1.90
CA LEU A 156 -0.44 -7.94 -1.02
C LEU A 156 -0.97 -9.11 -1.88
N GLY A 157 -0.53 -10.33 -1.56
CA GLY A 157 -0.88 -11.56 -2.28
C GLY A 157 0.11 -12.02 -3.36
N TYR A 158 1.14 -11.22 -3.69
CA TYR A 158 2.24 -11.70 -4.54
C TYR A 158 2.98 -12.96 -3.99
N PRO A 159 3.21 -13.09 -2.67
CA PRO A 159 3.94 -14.22 -2.08
C PRO A 159 3.29 -15.59 -2.33
N LEU A 160 1.96 -15.63 -2.45
CA LEU A 160 1.21 -16.87 -2.72
C LEU A 160 1.66 -17.52 -4.04
N LYS A 161 2.10 -16.73 -5.03
CA LYS A 161 2.63 -17.24 -6.30
C LYS A 161 3.95 -18.00 -6.15
N LYS A 162 4.69 -17.79 -5.05
CA LYS A 162 5.98 -18.45 -4.79
C LYS A 162 5.84 -19.81 -4.12
N ILE A 163 4.66 -20.14 -3.59
CA ILE A 163 4.43 -21.44 -2.93
C ILE A 163 4.71 -22.61 -3.87
N GLN A 164 4.39 -22.48 -5.17
CA GLN A 164 4.71 -23.51 -6.16
C GLN A 164 6.21 -23.84 -6.21
N LYS A 165 7.08 -22.84 -6.05
CA LYS A 165 8.53 -23.05 -5.99
C LYS A 165 8.92 -23.78 -4.70
N ILE A 166 8.28 -23.47 -3.58
CA ILE A 166 8.50 -24.13 -2.28
C ILE A 166 8.05 -25.60 -2.35
N ASN A 167 6.82 -25.88 -2.81
CA ASN A 167 6.31 -27.23 -3.03
C ASN A 167 7.29 -28.04 -3.90
N LYS A 168 7.80 -27.45 -4.99
CA LYS A 168 8.79 -28.09 -5.87
C LYS A 168 10.12 -28.37 -5.20
N SER A 169 10.56 -27.54 -4.26
CA SER A 169 11.80 -27.79 -3.51
C SER A 169 11.61 -28.89 -2.47
N ILE A 170 10.47 -28.87 -1.76
CA ILE A 170 10.12 -29.90 -0.76
C ILE A 170 9.94 -31.27 -1.44
N SER A 171 9.25 -31.33 -2.58
CA SER A 171 9.03 -32.59 -3.31
C SER A 171 10.31 -33.27 -3.78
N LYS A 172 11.39 -32.51 -3.98
CA LYS A 172 12.70 -33.05 -4.35
C LYS A 172 13.49 -33.62 -3.18
N ILE A 173 13.35 -33.05 -1.97
CA ILE A 173 14.15 -33.46 -0.82
C ILE A 173 13.53 -34.63 -0.05
N LEU A 174 12.20 -34.69 0.05
CA LEU A 174 11.48 -35.72 0.80
C LEU A 174 11.82 -37.17 0.40
N PRO A 175 12.00 -37.52 -0.90
CA PRO A 175 12.39 -38.87 -1.29
C PRO A 175 13.73 -39.34 -0.72
N HIS A 176 14.67 -38.42 -0.46
CA HIS A 176 15.96 -38.75 0.16
C HIS A 176 15.82 -39.18 1.63
N PHE A 177 14.68 -38.88 2.26
CA PHE A 177 14.34 -39.29 3.63
C PHE A 177 13.30 -40.42 3.67
N ALA A 178 13.12 -41.14 2.55
CA ALA A 178 12.13 -42.21 2.39
C ALA A 178 10.67 -41.75 2.64
N ILE A 179 10.40 -40.45 2.51
CA ILE A 179 9.05 -39.90 2.55
C ILE A 179 8.53 -39.83 1.11
N SER A 180 7.59 -40.71 0.78
CA SER A 180 7.00 -40.83 -0.55
C SER A 180 5.54 -40.37 -0.65
N ASN A 181 4.85 -40.26 0.49
CA ASN A 181 3.48 -39.76 0.57
C ASN A 181 3.47 -38.39 1.26
N PHE A 182 3.34 -37.33 0.47
CA PHE A 182 3.05 -35.99 0.96
C PHE A 182 2.02 -35.35 0.03
N GLU A 183 1.12 -34.56 0.60
CA GLU A 183 0.24 -33.72 -0.18
C GLU A 183 0.88 -32.35 -0.36
N GLU A 184 0.92 -31.87 -1.61
CA GLU A 184 1.26 -30.48 -1.86
C GLU A 184 0.17 -29.57 -1.31
N PHE A 185 0.54 -28.39 -0.80
CA PHE A 185 -0.46 -27.38 -0.47
C PHE A 185 -1.22 -26.98 -1.75
N LYS A 186 -2.53 -27.20 -1.74
CA LYS A 186 -3.47 -26.79 -2.79
C LYS A 186 -4.31 -25.63 -2.26
N PHE A 187 -4.32 -24.51 -2.99
CA PHE A 187 -5.09 -23.30 -2.68
C PHE A 187 -6.12 -23.07 -3.78
#